data_AF-A0A7S4CT32-F1
#
_entry.id   AF-A0A7S4CT32-F1
#
_cell.length_a   1.000
_cell.length_b   1.000
_cell.length_c   1.000
_cell.angle_alpha   90.00
_cell.angle_beta   90.00
_cell.angle_gamma   90.00
#
_symmetry.space_group_name_H-M   'P 1'
#
loop_
_entity.id
_entity.type
_entity.pdbx_description
1 polymer ?
#
loop_
_entity_poly.entity_id
_entity_poly.type
_entity_poly.pdbx_seq_one_letter_code
_entity_poly.pdbx_strand_id
1 'polypeptide(L)'
;ADGSGRCAVPLPLSLDYQVYAGMNRCLREKNVHDAVVYADLHKWLQEALEDDRITQPFQGTVYRGMPVVPPQVEAMVNSWLTEPGLAHFHYTEQFESTSTDPSVAEDFGDFGARTLFIYELHRKGRRLFPDA
;
A
#
# COMPACT_ATOMS: atom_id res chain seq x y z
N ALA A 1 -32.61 -2.09 14.43
CA ALA A 1 -31.96 -1.13 13.50
C ALA A 1 -31.57 0.09 14.31
N ASP A 2 -30.28 0.29 14.52
CA ASP A 2 -29.70 1.36 15.34
C ASP A 2 -29.02 2.41 14.45
N GLY A 3 -29.80 3.12 13.64
CA GLY A 3 -29.62 4.53 13.23
C GLY A 3 -28.27 5.09 12.78
N SER A 4 -27.19 4.32 12.63
CA SER A 4 -25.83 4.82 12.44
C SER A 4 -25.38 4.83 10.98
N GLY A 5 -26.18 4.26 10.06
CA GLY A 5 -25.86 4.24 8.62
C GLY A 5 -24.54 3.55 8.27
N ARG A 6 -23.88 2.89 9.23
CA ARG A 6 -22.67 2.11 8.99
C ARG A 6 -23.09 0.69 8.68
N CYS A 7 -23.17 0.35 7.41
CA CYS A 7 -22.93 -1.03 7.00
C CYS A 7 -21.48 -1.35 7.33
N ALA A 8 -21.21 -1.70 8.60
CA ALA A 8 -20.06 -2.51 8.91
C ALA A 8 -20.32 -3.86 8.25
N VAL A 9 -19.90 -3.99 6.99
CA VAL A 9 -19.66 -5.33 6.43
C VAL A 9 -18.64 -5.92 7.39
N PRO A 10 -18.96 -7.00 8.11
CA PRO A 10 -17.97 -7.68 8.91
C PRO A 10 -17.04 -8.32 7.89
N LEU A 11 -15.97 -7.62 7.52
CA LEU A 11 -14.80 -8.30 7.02
C LEU A 11 -14.44 -9.28 8.14
N PRO A 12 -14.54 -10.61 7.97
CA PRO A 12 -13.64 -11.44 8.74
C PRO A 12 -12.23 -10.94 8.38
N LEU A 13 -11.23 -11.06 9.25
CA LEU A 13 -9.81 -10.78 8.99
C LEU A 13 -9.25 -9.60 9.79
N SER A 14 -8.90 -9.88 11.05
CA SER A 14 -7.52 -9.61 11.41
C SER A 14 -6.65 -10.54 10.54
N LEU A 15 -6.30 -10.12 9.32
CA LEU A 15 -5.27 -10.80 8.56
C LEU A 15 -4.01 -10.72 9.42
N ASP A 16 -3.48 -11.88 9.82
CA ASP A 16 -2.28 -11.91 10.65
C ASP A 16 -1.16 -11.13 9.92
N TYR A 17 -0.52 -10.21 10.64
CA TYR A 17 0.53 -9.37 10.09
C TYR A 17 1.64 -10.22 9.44
N GLN A 18 1.95 -11.40 9.98
CA GLN A 18 2.95 -12.30 9.43
C GLN A 18 2.53 -12.87 8.06
N VAL A 19 1.24 -13.18 7.88
CA VAL A 19 0.70 -13.66 6.60
C VAL A 19 0.74 -12.54 5.56
N TYR A 20 0.31 -11.33 5.94
CA TYR A 20 0.39 -10.16 5.07
C TYR A 20 1.83 -9.81 4.67
N ALA A 21 2.74 -9.77 5.65
CA ALA A 21 4.15 -9.50 5.43
C ALA A 21 4.81 -10.58 4.56
N GLY A 22 4.45 -11.85 4.76
CA GLY A 22 4.91 -12.99 3.97
C GLY A 22 4.48 -12.89 2.51
N MET A 23 3.21 -12.58 2.26
CA MET A 23 2.70 -12.34 0.90
C MET A 23 3.41 -11.14 0.24
N ASN A 24 3.51 -9.99 0.92
CA ASN A 24 4.19 -8.82 0.36
C ASN A 24 5.68 -9.10 0.07
N ARG A 25 6.35 -9.92 0.90
CA ARG A 25 7.71 -10.38 0.60
C ARG A 25 7.75 -11.24 -0.66
N CYS A 26 6.84 -12.21 -0.78
CA CYS A 26 6.73 -13.07 -1.96
C CYS A 26 6.55 -12.24 -3.25
N LEU A 27 5.67 -11.24 -3.23
CA LEU A 27 5.42 -10.36 -4.37
C LEU A 27 6.67 -9.56 -4.75
N ARG A 28 7.39 -8.98 -3.77
CA ARG A 28 8.64 -8.26 -4.01
C ARG A 28 9.74 -9.14 -4.60
N GLU A 29 9.86 -10.37 -4.09
CA GLU A 29 10.96 -11.28 -4.44
C GLU A 29 10.66 -12.14 -5.67
N LYS A 30 9.43 -12.11 -6.20
CA LYS A 30 8.98 -12.93 -7.33
C LYS A 30 9.24 -14.42 -7.12
N ASN A 31 9.11 -14.89 -5.88
CA ASN A 31 9.35 -16.28 -5.52
C ASN A 31 8.20 -17.16 -6.02
N VAL A 32 8.46 -17.95 -7.05
CA VAL A 32 7.47 -18.81 -7.72
C VAL A 32 6.89 -19.89 -6.78
N HIS A 33 7.66 -20.36 -5.80
CA HIS A 33 7.19 -21.40 -4.88
C HIS A 33 6.17 -20.83 -3.86
N ASP A 34 6.48 -19.65 -3.31
CA ASP A 34 5.60 -18.95 -2.37
C ASP A 34 4.37 -18.35 -3.09
N ALA A 35 4.48 -18.06 -4.39
CA ALA A 35 3.38 -17.50 -5.18
C ALA A 35 2.15 -18.42 -5.21
N VAL A 36 2.35 -19.75 -5.20
CA VAL A 36 1.26 -20.73 -5.11
C VAL A 36 0.57 -20.66 -3.74
N VAL A 37 1.33 -20.43 -2.67
CA VAL A 37 0.83 -20.38 -1.29
C VAL A 37 -0.06 -19.15 -1.08
N TYR A 38 0.30 -18.01 -1.66
CA TYR A 38 -0.42 -16.75 -1.47
C TYR A 38 -1.38 -16.39 -2.63
N ALA A 39 -1.49 -17.22 -3.67
CA ALA A 39 -2.29 -16.90 -4.87
C ALA A 39 -3.75 -16.55 -4.55
N ASP A 40 -4.41 -17.37 -3.74
CA ASP A 40 -5.81 -17.16 -3.38
C ASP A 40 -5.99 -15.91 -2.51
N LEU A 41 -5.06 -15.67 -1.57
CA LEU A 41 -5.08 -14.47 -0.73
C LEU A 41 -4.85 -13.20 -1.55
N HIS A 42 -3.87 -13.21 -2.46
CA HIS A 42 -3.57 -12.11 -3.36
C HIS A 42 -4.79 -11.78 -4.23
N LYS A 43 -5.39 -12.81 -4.85
CA LYS A 43 -6.59 -12.65 -5.68
C LYS A 43 -7.75 -12.08 -4.88
N TRP A 44 -8.04 -12.64 -3.71
CA TRP A 44 -9.12 -12.18 -2.85
C TRP A 44 -8.93 -10.72 -2.41
N LEU A 45 -7.72 -10.32 -2.03
CA LEU A 45 -7.40 -8.92 -1.68
C LEU A 45 -7.56 -7.98 -2.87
N GLN A 46 -7.12 -8.39 -4.05
CA GLN A 46 -7.26 -7.59 -5.27
C GLN A 46 -8.74 -7.36 -5.60
N GLU A 47 -9.55 -8.43 -5.61
CA GLU A 47 -11.00 -8.35 -5.86
C GLU A 47 -11.69 -7.48 -4.80
N ALA A 48 -11.32 -7.60 -3.53
CA ALA A 48 -11.88 -6.79 -2.45
C ALA A 48 -11.54 -5.30 -2.59
N LEU A 49 -10.33 -4.96 -3.06
CA LEU A 49 -9.92 -3.57 -3.28
C LEU A 49 -10.60 -2.93 -4.50
N GLU A 50 -10.99 -3.73 -5.48
CA GLU A 50 -11.72 -3.31 -6.68
C GLU A 50 -13.25 -3.25 -6.47
N ASP A 51 -13.77 -3.83 -5.39
CA ASP A 51 -15.21 -3.83 -5.08
C ASP A 51 -15.63 -2.55 -4.34
N ASP A 52 -16.29 -1.63 -5.06
CA ASP A 52 -16.83 -0.36 -4.54
C ASP A 52 -17.84 -0.53 -3.38
N ARG A 53 -18.34 -1.75 -3.12
CA ARG A 53 -19.19 -2.04 -1.95
C ARG A 53 -18.37 -2.22 -0.67
N ILE A 54 -17.10 -2.58 -0.82
CA ILE A 54 -16.14 -2.83 0.26
C ILE A 54 -15.22 -1.61 0.40
N THR A 55 -14.76 -1.04 -0.71
CA THR A 55 -13.91 0.15 -0.72
C THR A 55 -14.70 1.41 -1.03
N GLN A 56 -14.47 2.46 -0.25
CA GLN A 56 -14.86 3.80 -0.65
C GLN A 56 -13.64 4.50 -1.25
N PRO A 57 -13.75 5.10 -2.46
CA PRO A 57 -12.66 5.87 -3.03
C PRO A 57 -12.23 6.97 -2.05
N PHE A 58 -10.96 6.95 -1.66
CA PHE A 58 -10.37 7.99 -0.83
C PHE A 58 -9.54 8.95 -1.69
N GLN A 59 -9.67 10.25 -1.39
CA GLN A 59 -8.81 11.30 -1.92
C GLN A 59 -8.28 12.12 -0.75
N GLY A 60 -6.98 12.37 -0.74
CA GLY A 60 -6.33 13.16 0.30
C GLY A 60 -4.96 12.62 0.64
N THR A 61 -4.37 13.21 1.68
CA THR A 61 -3.05 12.83 2.16
C THR A 61 -3.13 11.55 3.00
N VAL A 62 -2.22 10.62 2.72
CA VAL A 62 -1.97 9.45 3.57
C VAL A 62 -0.49 9.32 3.87
N TYR A 63 -0.22 8.62 4.96
CA TYR A 63 1.09 8.51 5.57
C TYR A 63 1.47 7.03 5.67
N ARG A 64 2.75 6.75 5.46
CA ARG A 64 3.30 5.41 5.66
C ARG A 64 4.67 5.50 6.31
N GLY A 65 4.81 4.95 7.50
CA GLY A 65 6.11 4.73 8.10
C GLY A 65 6.78 3.51 7.53
N MET A 66 8.09 3.59 7.36
CA MET A 66 8.93 2.44 7.09
C MET A 66 10.14 2.44 8.04
N PRO A 67 10.53 1.27 8.57
CA PRO A 67 11.71 1.16 9.42
C PRO A 67 13.02 1.28 8.63
N VAL A 68 12.99 1.06 7.31
CA VAL A 68 14.14 1.14 6.39
C VAL A 68 13.66 1.79 5.10
N VAL A 69 14.46 2.72 4.55
CA VAL A 69 14.23 3.30 3.21
C VAL A 69 14.43 2.20 2.16
N PRO A 70 13.44 1.92 1.30
CA PRO A 70 13.64 1.00 0.18
C PRO A 70 14.76 1.50 -0.74
N PRO A 71 15.67 0.63 -1.23
CA PRO A 71 16.76 1.05 -2.12
C PRO A 71 16.30 1.82 -3.36
N GLN A 72 15.11 1.50 -3.89
CA GLN A 72 14.51 2.20 -5.02
C GLN A 72 14.17 3.66 -4.69
N VAL A 73 13.75 3.93 -3.45
CA VAL A 73 13.48 5.28 -2.97
C VAL A 73 14.80 6.02 -2.73
N GLU A 74 15.79 5.36 -2.15
CA GLU A 74 17.12 5.95 -1.94
C GLU A 74 17.74 6.38 -3.28
N ALA A 75 17.64 5.54 -4.31
CA ALA A 75 18.08 5.89 -5.66
C ALA A 75 17.34 7.11 -6.24
N MET A 76 16.03 7.21 -6.01
CA MET A 76 15.21 8.36 -6.43
C MET A 76 15.58 9.65 -5.69
N VAL A 77 15.83 9.58 -4.38
CA VAL A 77 16.27 10.75 -3.61
C VAL A 77 17.65 11.21 -4.08
N ASN A 78 18.55 10.27 -4.35
CA ASN A 78 19.88 10.57 -4.86
C ASN A 78 19.84 11.21 -6.26
N SER A 79 18.95 10.76 -7.15
CA SER A 79 18.81 11.37 -8.48
C SER A 79 18.24 12.79 -8.43
N TRP A 80 17.41 13.14 -7.44
CA TRP A 80 16.96 14.52 -7.26
C TRP A 80 18.08 15.50 -6.87
N LEU A 81 19.11 15.01 -6.19
CA LEU A 81 20.28 15.83 -5.86
C LEU A 81 21.13 16.14 -7.11
N THR A 82 21.10 15.26 -8.11
CA THR A 82 21.87 15.43 -9.35
C THR A 82 21.05 16.07 -10.47
N GLU A 83 19.75 15.81 -10.53
CA GLU A 83 18.83 16.31 -11.56
C GLU A 83 17.50 16.79 -10.91
N PRO A 84 17.48 18.00 -10.34
CA PRO A 84 16.28 18.55 -9.72
C PRO A 84 15.15 18.69 -10.74
N GLY A 85 13.97 18.17 -10.40
CA GLY A 85 12.76 18.27 -11.23
C GLY A 85 12.49 17.07 -12.15
N LEU A 86 13.35 16.05 -12.16
CA LEU A 86 13.03 14.80 -12.84
C LEU A 86 11.88 14.10 -12.10
N ALA A 87 10.78 13.84 -12.80
CA ALA A 87 9.69 13.03 -12.29
C ALA A 87 10.13 11.56 -12.23
N HIS A 88 10.12 10.99 -11.04
CA HIS A 88 10.38 9.57 -10.84
C HIS A 88 9.08 8.83 -10.54
N PHE A 89 8.91 7.68 -11.19
CA PHE A 89 7.78 6.79 -10.95
C PHE A 89 8.26 5.59 -10.15
N HIS A 90 7.64 5.38 -8.99
CA HIS A 90 7.81 4.16 -8.21
C HIS A 90 6.63 3.23 -8.47
N TYR A 91 6.91 2.07 -9.04
CA TYR A 91 5.94 0.99 -9.16
C TYR A 91 6.26 -0.11 -8.17
N THR A 92 5.21 -0.67 -7.58
CA THR A 92 5.31 -1.69 -6.54
C THR A 92 4.29 -2.78 -6.84
N GLU A 93 4.72 -4.04 -6.77
CA GLU A 93 3.86 -5.22 -7.00
C GLU A 93 3.20 -5.71 -5.70
N GLN A 94 3.56 -5.13 -4.56
CA GLN A 94 2.99 -5.45 -3.25
C GLN A 94 1.83 -4.51 -2.91
N PHE A 95 1.00 -4.92 -1.95
CA PHE A 95 0.00 -4.02 -1.37
C PHE A 95 0.66 -3.06 -0.38
N GLU A 96 0.17 -1.81 -0.38
CA GLU A 96 0.72 -0.73 0.44
C GLU A 96 -0.29 -0.31 1.51
N SER A 97 -0.01 -0.66 2.76
CA SER A 97 -0.78 -0.18 3.91
C SER A 97 -0.38 1.26 4.23
N THR A 98 -1.38 2.14 4.35
CA THR A 98 -1.21 3.57 4.66
C THR A 98 -2.24 3.99 5.70
N SER A 99 -2.01 5.12 6.36
CA SER A 99 -2.89 5.70 7.37
C SER A 99 -3.21 7.16 7.02
N THR A 100 -4.41 7.62 7.31
CA THR A 100 -4.74 9.06 7.27
C THR A 100 -4.25 9.83 8.50
N ASP A 101 -3.87 9.10 9.56
CA ASP A 101 -3.26 9.64 10.77
C ASP A 101 -1.74 9.42 10.75
N PRO A 102 -0.92 10.49 10.75
CA PRO A 102 0.53 10.37 10.74
C PRO A 102 1.09 9.69 11.98
N SER A 103 0.45 9.82 13.15
CA SER A 103 0.93 9.20 14.39
C SER A 103 0.90 7.68 14.31
N VAL A 104 -0.15 7.13 13.68
CA VAL A 104 -0.28 5.69 13.41
C VAL A 104 0.76 5.22 12.39
N ALA A 105 1.11 6.06 11.42
CA ALA A 105 2.14 5.72 10.44
C ALA A 105 3.54 5.73 11.08
N GLU A 106 3.80 6.63 12.02
CA GLU A 106 5.07 6.72 12.75
C GLU A 106 5.25 5.56 13.74
N ASP A 107 4.15 5.07 14.33
CA ASP A 107 4.11 3.94 15.26
C ASP A 107 4.14 2.57 14.55
N PHE A 108 5.18 2.36 13.73
CA PHE A 108 5.39 1.08 13.04
C PHE A 108 6.04 0.03 13.97
N GLY A 109 5.33 -0.34 15.05
CA GLY A 109 5.77 -1.29 16.07
C GLY A 109 7.00 -0.85 16.86
N ASP A 110 7.67 -1.79 17.54
CA ASP A 110 8.76 -1.54 18.50
C ASP A 110 9.99 -0.81 17.94
N PHE A 111 10.10 -0.65 16.61
CA PHE A 111 11.25 -0.04 15.96
C PHE A 111 11.03 1.42 15.56
N GLY A 112 9.77 1.88 15.52
CA GLY A 112 9.37 3.18 14.97
C GLY A 112 9.67 3.34 13.49
N ALA A 113 8.99 4.28 12.83
CA ALA A 113 9.32 4.67 11.46
C ALA A 113 10.64 5.47 11.43
N ARG A 114 11.62 5.02 10.63
CA ARG A 114 12.81 5.84 10.31
C ARG A 114 12.57 6.78 9.14
N THR A 115 11.55 6.48 8.34
CA THR A 115 11.18 7.25 7.17
C THR A 115 9.68 7.31 7.09
N LEU A 116 9.15 8.52 6.95
CA LEU A 116 7.74 8.78 6.75
C LEU A 116 7.51 9.18 5.29
N PHE A 117 6.76 8.36 4.58
CA PHE A 117 6.27 8.69 3.25
C PHE A 117 4.96 9.44 3.38
N ILE A 118 4.84 10.53 2.63
CA ILE A 118 3.64 11.35 2.53
C ILE A 118 3.16 11.22 1.09
N TYR A 119 1.99 10.61 0.91
CA TYR A 119 1.38 10.46 -0.41
C TYR A 119 0.17 11.37 -0.52
N GLU A 120 0.02 12.04 -1.66
CA GLU A 120 -1.26 12.65 -2.04
C GLU A 120 -1.99 11.68 -2.96
N LEU A 121 -3.04 11.04 -2.45
CA LEU A 121 -3.85 10.14 -3.23
C LEU A 121 -4.87 10.96 -4.02
N HIS A 122 -4.71 10.94 -5.33
CA HIS A 122 -5.71 11.44 -6.26
C HIS A 122 -6.65 10.29 -6.63
N ARG A 123 -7.96 10.55 -6.64
CA ARG A 123 -8.94 9.63 -7.21
C ARG A 123 -8.46 9.21 -8.59
N LYS A 124 -8.54 7.91 -8.93
CA LYS A 124 -8.28 7.38 -10.28
C LYS A 124 -9.01 8.26 -11.30
N GLY A 125 -8.30 9.25 -11.86
CA GLY A 125 -8.57 9.70 -13.21
C GLY A 125 -8.34 8.48 -14.09
N ARG A 126 -9.27 8.22 -15.01
CA ARG A 126 -9.18 7.12 -15.99
C ARG A 126 -7.73 6.93 -16.43
N ARG A 127 -7.26 5.67 -16.40
CA ARG A 127 -5.98 5.17 -16.96
C ARG A 127 -5.05 6.28 -17.49
N LEU A 128 -4.00 6.60 -16.74
CA LEU A 128 -2.95 7.52 -17.19
C LEU A 128 -2.07 6.95 -18.31
N PHE A 129 -2.26 5.68 -18.69
CA PHE A 129 -1.60 5.06 -19.82
C PHE A 129 -2.64 4.55 -20.83
N PRO A 130 -2.59 4.97 -22.11
CA PRO A 130 -3.34 4.30 -23.17
C PRO A 130 -2.80 2.87 -23.31
N ASP A 131 -3.70 1.93 -23.59
CA ASP A 131 -3.34 0.54 -23.88
C ASP A 131 -2.32 0.52 -25.03
N ALA A 132 -1.22 -0.22 -24.83
CA ALA A 132 -0.28 -0.61 -25.88
C ALA A 132 -0.87 -1.73 -26.74
#